data_AF-A0A7Y4YGH4-F1
#
_entry.id   AF-A0A7Y4YGH4-F1
#
_cell.length_a   1.000
_cell.length_b   1.000
_cell.length_c   1.000
_cell.angle_alpha   90.00
_cell.angle_beta   90.00
_cell.angle_gamma   90.00
#
_symmetry.space_group_name_H-M   'P 1'
#
loop_
_entity.id
_entity.type
_entity.pdbx_description
1 polymer ?
#
loop_
_entity_poly.entity_id
_entity_poly.type
_entity_poly.pdbx_seq_one_letter_code
_entity_poly.pdbx_strand_id
1 'polypeptide(L)'
;MLTHRYQIALLLGLVALVSLYLLLPLTASYLLAQGLRQYGYKHVIIQLGYPGWSGMHIPVVSFQQDLAGESVMVSLTNAEIQYRVPQLIHGHVDRVSLPYVAIQILNLQPSELGEEGGAVRGRVESEDSPWTLLTAGDLLRGLPILPFDELHLDRVTIFREQATGPLRRVTISGVVMYRDGELGGHLSFQGRDTATYGLTVTGQSASTWSATLVSQRPQAVPIVSWQSQARPDGQKIQVNGRLEVNVRELAPFIALLVPIGPELGKVTGHVAVRWAGTAAADASLASLQEDSRTHVD
;
A
#
# COMPACT_ATOMS: atom_id res chain seq x y z
N MET A 1 3.96 -57.10 23.53
CA MET A 1 3.76 -56.98 22.07
C MET A 1 2.83 -55.83 21.66
N LEU A 2 1.75 -55.51 22.40
CA LEU A 2 0.89 -54.35 22.06
C LEU A 2 1.64 -53.00 22.15
N THR A 3 2.45 -52.78 23.17
CA THR A 3 3.24 -51.56 23.37
C THR A 3 4.16 -51.22 22.19
N HIS A 4 4.71 -52.22 21.51
CA HIS A 4 5.61 -52.01 20.38
C HIS A 4 4.88 -51.56 19.11
N ARG A 5 3.64 -52.03 18.89
CA ARG A 5 2.79 -51.59 17.78
C ARG A 5 2.32 -50.15 17.96
N TYR A 6 1.97 -49.74 19.17
CA TYR A 6 1.64 -48.34 19.48
C TYR A 6 2.84 -47.41 19.33
N GLN A 7 4.04 -47.85 19.72
CA GLN A 7 5.28 -47.09 19.51
C GLN A 7 5.58 -46.87 18.02
N ILE A 8 5.42 -47.91 17.18
CA ILE A 8 5.62 -47.80 15.73
C ILE A 8 4.59 -46.86 15.10
N ALA A 9 3.30 -46.98 15.48
CA ALA A 9 2.25 -46.11 14.97
C ALA A 9 2.47 -44.63 15.39
N LEU A 10 2.88 -44.38 16.63
CA LEU A 10 3.19 -43.05 17.13
C LEU A 10 4.41 -42.45 16.43
N LEU A 11 5.45 -43.27 16.16
CA LEU A 11 6.64 -42.84 15.43
C LEU A 11 6.29 -42.52 13.97
N LEU A 12 5.48 -43.35 13.30
CA LEU A 12 4.99 -43.06 11.95
C LEU A 12 4.15 -41.78 11.91
N GLY A 13 3.29 -41.56 12.89
CA GLY A 13 2.52 -40.33 13.02
C GLY A 13 3.41 -39.10 13.17
N LEU A 14 4.45 -39.18 14.01
CA LEU A 14 5.40 -38.09 14.21
C LEU A 14 6.24 -37.81 12.96
N VAL A 15 6.70 -38.86 12.26
CA VAL A 15 7.43 -38.72 10.99
C VAL A 15 6.53 -38.06 9.94
N ALA A 16 5.27 -38.47 9.81
CA ALA A 16 4.34 -37.86 8.88
C ALA A 16 4.12 -36.36 9.18
N LEU A 17 3.99 -36.00 10.46
CA LEU A 17 3.78 -34.63 10.91
C LEU A 17 5.02 -33.75 10.64
N VAL A 18 6.22 -34.29 10.89
CA VAL A 18 7.49 -33.62 10.56
C VAL A 18 7.65 -33.47 9.06
N SER A 19 7.36 -34.50 8.26
CA SER A 19 7.41 -34.41 6.79
C SER A 19 6.43 -33.37 6.25
N LEU A 20 5.22 -33.29 6.79
CA LEU A 20 4.23 -32.28 6.39
C LEU A 20 4.72 -30.87 6.72
N TYR A 21 5.29 -30.66 7.91
CA TYR A 21 5.86 -29.37 8.31
C TYR A 21 7.04 -28.97 7.41
N LEU A 22 7.90 -29.92 7.04
CA LEU A 22 9.04 -29.68 6.15
C LEU A 22 8.62 -29.28 4.73
N LEU A 23 7.52 -29.83 4.23
CA LEU A 23 7.01 -29.53 2.89
C LEU A 23 6.18 -28.24 2.82
N LEU A 24 5.70 -27.73 3.96
CA LEU A 24 4.75 -26.62 4.03
C LEU A 24 5.26 -25.34 3.33
N PRO A 25 6.51 -24.86 3.53
CA PRO A 25 6.97 -23.65 2.84
C PRO A 25 7.05 -23.85 1.33
N LEU A 26 7.44 -25.05 0.88
CA LEU A 26 7.56 -25.40 -0.54
C LEU A 26 6.20 -25.41 -1.23
N THR A 27 5.20 -26.07 -0.61
CA THR A 27 3.85 -26.13 -1.16
C THR A 27 3.19 -24.75 -1.15
N ALA A 28 3.33 -23.98 -0.06
CA ALA A 28 2.80 -22.63 0.04
C ALA A 28 3.45 -21.67 -0.98
N SER A 29 4.78 -21.69 -1.11
CA SER A 29 5.50 -20.94 -2.15
C SER A 29 4.99 -21.24 -3.55
N TYR A 30 4.78 -22.53 -3.87
CA TYR A 30 4.30 -22.95 -5.18
C TYR A 30 2.88 -22.46 -5.45
N LEU A 31 1.97 -22.64 -4.48
CA LEU A 31 0.58 -22.20 -4.61
C LEU A 31 0.46 -20.68 -4.78
N LEU A 32 1.22 -19.90 -4.00
CA LEU A 32 1.25 -18.44 -4.13
C LEU A 32 1.84 -18.01 -5.48
N ALA A 33 2.93 -18.66 -5.92
CA ALA A 33 3.54 -18.34 -7.20
C ALA A 33 2.60 -18.66 -8.37
N GLN A 34 1.86 -19.76 -8.29
CA GLN A 34 0.85 -20.13 -9.27
C GLN A 34 -0.33 -19.14 -9.25
N GLY A 35 -0.81 -18.75 -8.07
CA GLY A 35 -1.85 -17.74 -7.92
C GLY A 35 -1.45 -16.41 -8.57
N LEU A 36 -0.26 -15.90 -8.29
CA LEU A 36 0.23 -14.68 -8.94
C LEU A 36 0.35 -14.86 -10.47
N ARG A 37 0.80 -16.01 -10.98
CA ARG A 37 0.84 -16.23 -12.43
C ARG A 37 -0.55 -16.18 -13.06
N GLN A 38 -1.60 -16.65 -12.37
CA GLN A 38 -2.98 -16.55 -12.84
C GLN A 38 -3.49 -15.11 -12.92
N TYR A 39 -2.98 -14.22 -12.05
CA TYR A 39 -3.26 -12.77 -12.10
C TYR A 39 -2.40 -12.00 -13.12
N GLY A 40 -1.62 -12.70 -13.96
CA GLY A 40 -0.82 -12.09 -15.03
C GLY A 40 0.60 -11.67 -14.62
N TYR A 41 1.05 -12.05 -13.41
CA TYR A 41 2.42 -11.80 -12.99
C TYR A 41 3.41 -12.77 -13.67
N LYS A 42 4.50 -12.22 -14.21
CA LYS A 42 5.61 -12.92 -14.86
C LYS A 42 6.82 -13.04 -13.91
N HIS A 43 7.75 -13.94 -14.22
CA HIS A 43 8.99 -14.14 -13.46
C HIS A 43 8.81 -14.24 -11.94
N VAL A 44 7.74 -14.91 -11.49
CA VAL A 44 7.39 -15.03 -10.07
C VAL A 44 8.32 -16.01 -9.36
N ILE A 45 9.05 -15.50 -8.38
CA ILE A 45 9.93 -16.23 -7.45
C ILE A 45 9.44 -15.95 -6.04
N ILE A 46 8.98 -16.97 -5.32
CA ILE A 46 8.57 -16.86 -3.92
C ILE A 46 9.31 -17.92 -3.12
N GLN A 47 10.07 -17.48 -2.14
CA GLN A 47 10.71 -18.34 -1.15
C GLN A 47 10.19 -17.95 0.22
N LEU A 48 9.44 -18.87 0.83
CA LEU A 48 8.94 -18.74 2.19
C LEU A 48 9.89 -19.48 3.14
N GLY A 49 10.17 -18.88 4.29
CA GLY A 49 10.81 -19.58 5.41
C GLY A 49 9.82 -20.44 6.16
N TYR A 50 10.33 -21.23 7.11
CA TYR A 50 9.48 -22.00 8.00
C TYR A 50 8.69 -21.08 8.93
N PRO A 51 7.36 -21.26 9.05
CA PRO A 51 6.57 -20.49 9.99
C PRO A 51 6.94 -20.90 11.42
N GLY A 52 7.27 -19.91 12.24
CA GLY A 52 7.44 -20.06 13.68
C GLY A 52 6.13 -19.81 14.44
N TRP A 53 6.20 -19.90 15.76
CA TRP A 53 5.05 -19.63 16.64
C TRP A 53 4.70 -18.15 16.76
N SER A 54 5.69 -17.27 16.65
CA SER A 54 5.54 -15.82 16.84
C SER A 54 5.91 -15.00 15.61
N GLY A 55 6.28 -15.65 14.51
CA GLY A 55 6.68 -14.95 13.30
C GLY A 55 7.17 -15.88 12.20
N MET A 56 7.33 -15.29 11.02
CA MET A 56 7.73 -15.93 9.79
C MET A 56 8.71 -15.04 9.05
N HIS A 57 9.79 -15.65 8.56
CA HIS A 57 10.74 -15.01 7.69
C HIS A 57 10.45 -15.36 6.24
N ILE A 58 10.49 -14.36 5.36
CA ILE A 58 10.29 -14.51 3.93
C ILE A 58 11.58 -14.05 3.24
N PRO A 59 12.47 -14.99 2.89
CA PRO A 59 13.76 -14.67 2.27
C PRO A 59 13.62 -13.82 1.01
N VAL A 60 12.75 -14.22 0.09
CA VAL A 60 12.65 -13.60 -1.25
C VAL A 60 11.23 -13.66 -1.78
N VAL A 61 10.74 -12.52 -2.26
CA VAL A 61 9.59 -12.44 -3.16
C VAL A 61 9.97 -11.54 -4.33
N SER A 62 9.86 -12.03 -5.55
CA SER A 62 10.12 -11.25 -6.75
C SER A 62 9.07 -11.58 -7.80
N PHE A 63 8.54 -10.56 -8.46
CA PHE A 63 7.60 -10.72 -9.55
C PHE A 63 7.67 -9.53 -10.48
N GLN A 64 7.22 -9.73 -11.71
CA GLN A 64 7.14 -8.72 -12.74
C GLN A 64 5.71 -8.64 -13.25
N GLN A 65 5.21 -7.44 -13.51
CA GLN A 65 3.91 -7.22 -14.12
C GLN A 65 4.04 -6.17 -15.22
N ASP A 66 3.45 -6.45 -16.37
CA ASP A 66 3.39 -5.49 -17.46
C ASP A 66 2.08 -4.71 -17.35
N LEU A 67 2.18 -3.39 -17.20
CA LEU A 67 1.07 -2.48 -16.96
C LEU A 67 1.15 -1.32 -17.97
N ALA A 68 0.17 -1.21 -18.85
CA ALA A 68 0.00 -0.04 -19.74
C ALA A 68 1.26 0.41 -20.52
N GLY A 69 2.09 -0.55 -20.97
CA GLY A 69 3.34 -0.27 -21.70
C GLY A 69 4.58 -0.09 -20.82
N GLU A 70 4.45 -0.17 -19.51
CA GLU A 70 5.56 -0.24 -18.56
C GLU A 70 5.69 -1.66 -17.97
N SER A 71 6.89 -2.10 -17.66
CA SER A 71 7.16 -3.31 -16.89
C SER A 71 7.57 -2.96 -15.48
N VAL A 72 6.78 -3.40 -14.51
CA VAL A 72 6.99 -3.18 -13.08
C VAL A 72 7.56 -4.45 -12.47
N MET A 73 8.83 -4.40 -12.07
CA MET A 73 9.49 -5.46 -11.33
C MET A 73 9.54 -5.08 -9.85
N VAL A 74 8.97 -5.94 -9.00
CA VAL A 74 9.02 -5.80 -7.54
C VAL A 74 9.88 -6.92 -7.00
N SER A 75 10.84 -6.57 -6.14
CA SER A 75 11.66 -7.51 -5.41
C SER A 75 11.69 -7.12 -3.94
N LEU A 76 11.49 -8.11 -3.09
CA LEU A 76 11.46 -8.01 -1.64
C LEU A 76 12.46 -9.04 -1.11
N THR A 77 13.30 -8.63 -0.16
CA THR A 77 14.32 -9.48 0.42
C THR A 77 14.30 -9.37 1.94
N ASN A 78 14.39 -10.51 2.60
CA ASN A 78 14.44 -10.66 4.06
C ASN A 78 13.25 -10.02 4.78
N ALA A 79 12.03 -10.19 4.27
CA ALA A 79 10.86 -9.70 4.98
C ALA A 79 10.60 -10.52 6.24
N GLU A 80 10.13 -9.85 7.29
CA GLU A 80 9.76 -10.49 8.55
C GLU A 80 8.33 -10.12 8.91
N ILE A 81 7.56 -11.12 9.29
CA ILE A 81 6.20 -10.96 9.76
C ILE A 81 6.16 -11.50 11.19
N GLN A 82 5.81 -10.66 12.15
CA GLN A 82 5.61 -11.03 13.53
C GLN A 82 4.11 -11.10 13.81
N TYR A 83 3.67 -12.18 14.44
CA TYR A 83 2.25 -12.43 14.71
C TYR A 83 2.05 -13.24 15.98
N ARG A 84 0.87 -13.10 16.57
CA ARG A 84 0.32 -14.03 17.55
C ARG A 84 -0.67 -14.96 16.86
N VAL A 85 -0.55 -16.27 17.08
CA VAL A 85 -1.41 -17.29 16.45
C VAL A 85 -2.92 -16.97 16.54
N PRO A 86 -3.48 -16.51 17.69
CA PRO A 86 -4.89 -16.14 17.75
C PRO A 86 -5.27 -15.00 16.80
N GLN A 87 -4.39 -14.03 16.58
CA GLN A 87 -4.65 -12.89 15.68
C GLN A 87 -4.47 -13.26 14.21
N LEU A 88 -3.51 -14.15 13.91
CA LEU A 88 -3.28 -14.64 12.56
C LEU A 88 -4.52 -15.34 11.98
N ILE A 89 -5.27 -16.07 12.81
CA ILE A 89 -6.53 -16.72 12.41
C ILE A 89 -7.60 -15.69 12.00
N HIS A 90 -7.54 -14.47 12.54
CA HIS A 90 -8.40 -13.36 12.16
C HIS A 90 -7.83 -12.55 10.97
N GLY A 91 -6.75 -13.01 10.34
CA GLY A 91 -6.10 -12.33 9.23
C GLY A 91 -5.24 -11.13 9.63
N HIS A 92 -4.86 -11.03 10.90
CA HIS A 92 -4.14 -9.88 11.46
C HIS A 92 -2.74 -10.25 11.96
N VAL A 93 -1.77 -9.36 11.73
CA VAL A 93 -0.39 -9.52 12.20
C VAL A 93 0.07 -8.34 13.06
N ASP A 94 1.01 -8.57 13.96
CA ASP A 94 1.50 -7.52 14.86
C ASP A 94 2.44 -6.56 14.12
N ARG A 95 3.44 -7.09 13.42
CA ARG A 95 4.45 -6.27 12.73
C ARG A 95 4.85 -6.89 11.40
N VAL A 96 4.94 -6.06 10.37
CA VAL A 96 5.55 -6.38 9.08
C VAL A 96 6.79 -5.52 8.92
N SER A 97 7.95 -6.15 8.81
CA SER A 97 9.21 -5.48 8.53
C SER A 97 9.65 -5.81 7.11
N LEU A 98 9.88 -4.77 6.32
CA LEU A 98 10.35 -4.84 4.93
C LEU A 98 11.73 -4.17 4.84
N PRO A 99 12.83 -4.91 5.11
CA PRO A 99 14.15 -4.31 5.17
C PRO A 99 14.62 -3.81 3.81
N TYR A 100 14.38 -4.61 2.76
CA TYR A 100 14.81 -4.29 1.40
C TYR A 100 13.70 -4.57 0.41
N VAL A 101 13.17 -3.50 -0.18
CA VAL A 101 12.24 -3.56 -1.31
C VAL A 101 12.87 -2.79 -2.46
N ALA A 102 12.90 -3.38 -3.65
CA ALA A 102 13.25 -2.65 -4.86
C ALA A 102 12.12 -2.80 -5.88
N ILE A 103 11.63 -1.64 -6.32
CA ILE A 103 10.60 -1.49 -7.35
C ILE A 103 11.27 -0.83 -8.55
N GLN A 104 11.24 -1.48 -9.70
CA GLN A 104 11.78 -0.97 -10.95
C GLN A 104 10.65 -0.87 -11.96
N ILE A 105 10.45 0.33 -12.50
CA ILE A 105 9.45 0.62 -13.52
C ILE A 105 10.22 0.94 -14.80
N LEU A 106 10.15 0.04 -15.77
CA LEU A 106 10.87 0.07 -17.04
C LEU A 106 9.88 0.27 -18.18
N ASN A 107 10.31 0.85 -19.30
CA ASN A 107 9.46 1.00 -20.48
C ASN A 107 9.54 -0.26 -21.35
N LEU A 108 8.39 -0.76 -21.82
CA LEU A 108 8.38 -1.86 -22.79
C LEU A 108 8.61 -1.29 -24.20
N GLN A 109 9.57 -1.85 -24.95
CA GLN A 109 9.72 -1.50 -26.36
C GLN A 109 8.53 -2.07 -27.15
N PRO A 110 7.98 -1.32 -28.14
CA PRO A 110 6.78 -1.72 -28.87
C PRO A 110 6.84 -3.11 -29.55
N SER A 111 8.03 -3.68 -29.76
CA SER A 111 8.19 -5.01 -30.38
C SER A 111 7.77 -6.19 -29.49
N GLU A 112 7.55 -6.00 -28.19
CA GLU A 112 7.05 -7.07 -27.30
C GLU A 112 5.53 -6.99 -27.02
N LEU A 113 4.86 -5.95 -27.54
CA LEU A 113 3.41 -5.89 -27.58
C LEU A 113 2.94 -6.80 -28.73
N GLY A 114 2.87 -8.11 -28.44
CA GLY A 114 2.13 -9.04 -29.29
C GLY A 114 0.74 -8.47 -29.60
N GLU A 115 0.31 -8.61 -30.85
CA GLU A 115 -0.98 -8.17 -31.38
C GLU A 115 -2.15 -8.79 -30.59
N GLU A 116 -2.51 -8.18 -29.47
CA GLU A 116 -3.84 -8.32 -28.87
C GLU A 116 -4.45 -6.92 -28.75
N GLY A 117 -4.64 -6.31 -29.93
CA GLY A 117 -5.50 -5.16 -30.13
C GLY A 117 -6.97 -5.54 -29.95
N GLY A 118 -7.38 -5.77 -28.70
CA GLY A 118 -8.77 -5.86 -28.29
C GLY A 118 -9.17 -4.60 -27.53
N ALA A 119 -9.75 -3.63 -28.23
CA ALA A 119 -10.31 -2.42 -27.62
C ALA A 119 -11.42 -2.80 -26.62
N VAL A 120 -11.08 -2.88 -25.34
CA VAL A 120 -12.06 -2.89 -24.25
C VAL A 120 -12.60 -1.47 -24.11
N ARG A 121 -13.60 -1.16 -24.94
CA ARG A 121 -14.51 -0.04 -24.70
C ARG A 121 -15.14 -0.26 -23.33
N GLY A 122 -14.97 0.74 -22.46
CA GLY A 122 -15.49 0.75 -21.11
C GLY A 122 -16.98 0.41 -21.07
N ARG A 123 -17.26 -0.68 -20.36
CA ARG A 123 -18.46 -0.83 -19.55
C ARG A 123 -17.92 -1.17 -18.16
N VAL A 124 -17.84 -0.16 -17.30
CA VAL A 124 -17.65 -0.40 -15.87
C VAL A 124 -18.96 -1.03 -15.41
N GLU A 125 -19.05 -2.36 -15.47
CA GLU A 125 -20.04 -3.10 -14.70
C GLU A 125 -19.64 -2.97 -13.23
N SER A 126 -20.17 -1.90 -12.62
CA SER A 126 -19.98 -1.50 -11.23
C SER A 126 -20.88 -2.29 -10.27
N GLU A 127 -21.10 -3.57 -10.51
CA GLU A 127 -21.99 -4.39 -9.66
C GLU A 127 -21.23 -5.21 -8.59
N ASP A 128 -19.91 -5.45 -8.75
CA ASP A 128 -19.10 -6.24 -7.80
C ASP A 128 -17.93 -5.45 -7.18
N SER A 129 -18.04 -4.13 -7.08
CA SER A 129 -17.01 -3.34 -6.38
C SER A 129 -17.26 -3.38 -4.87
N PRO A 130 -16.31 -3.79 -4.01
CA PRO A 130 -16.50 -3.78 -2.55
C PRO A 130 -16.80 -2.38 -1.98
N TRP A 131 -16.58 -1.34 -2.78
CA TRP A 131 -16.90 0.05 -2.48
C TRP A 131 -18.39 0.41 -2.62
N THR A 132 -19.22 -0.39 -3.32
CA THR A 132 -20.67 -0.17 -3.38
C THR A 132 -21.37 -0.52 -2.06
N LEU A 133 -20.80 -1.46 -1.29
CA LEU A 133 -21.30 -1.93 0.00
C LEU A 133 -20.93 -1.00 1.18
N LEU A 134 -19.97 -0.09 0.98
CA LEU A 134 -19.51 0.84 2.01
C LEU A 134 -20.28 2.15 1.92
N THR A 135 -20.97 2.51 2.99
CA THR A 135 -21.61 3.83 3.11
C THR A 135 -20.64 4.85 3.69
N ALA A 136 -20.90 6.14 3.46
CA ALA A 136 -20.11 7.21 4.08
C ALA A 136 -20.17 7.14 5.63
N GLY A 137 -21.29 6.68 6.20
CA GLY A 137 -21.45 6.45 7.63
C GLY A 137 -20.57 5.31 8.15
N ASP A 138 -20.37 4.25 7.37
CA ASP A 138 -19.50 3.13 7.77
C ASP A 138 -18.03 3.53 7.83
N LEU A 139 -17.57 4.43 6.94
CA LEU A 139 -16.23 4.99 7.01
C LEU A 139 -15.97 5.83 8.27
N LEU A 140 -17.00 6.31 8.96
CA LEU A 140 -16.86 7.03 10.23
C LEU A 140 -16.91 6.13 11.45
N ARG A 141 -17.38 4.88 11.33
CA ARG A 141 -17.50 3.94 12.45
C ARG A 141 -16.15 3.36 12.86
N GLY A 142 -15.18 3.32 11.96
CA GLY A 142 -13.82 2.86 12.23
C GLY A 142 -12.95 2.96 10.98
N LEU A 143 -11.65 3.14 11.18
CA LEU A 143 -10.69 2.96 10.11
C LEU A 143 -10.76 1.50 9.62
N PRO A 144 -10.69 1.23 8.30
CA PRO A 144 -10.60 -0.14 7.82
C PRO A 144 -9.44 -0.83 8.54
N ILE A 145 -9.71 -1.98 9.13
CA ILE A 145 -8.73 -2.73 9.91
C ILE A 145 -7.60 -3.08 8.97
N LEU A 146 -6.44 -2.45 9.16
CA LEU A 146 -5.25 -2.81 8.42
C LEU A 146 -4.84 -4.22 8.86
N PRO A 147 -4.30 -5.05 7.95
CA PRO A 147 -3.90 -6.41 8.31
C PRO A 147 -2.67 -6.44 9.23
N PHE A 148 -2.17 -5.29 9.70
CA PHE A 148 -1.00 -5.14 10.55
C PHE A 148 -1.19 -4.02 11.60
N ASP A 149 -0.58 -4.16 12.78
CA ASP A 149 -0.46 -3.04 13.75
C ASP A 149 0.74 -2.14 13.40
N GLU A 150 1.85 -2.69 12.90
CA GLU A 150 3.04 -1.94 12.55
C GLU A 150 3.62 -2.38 11.20
N LEU A 151 3.94 -1.41 10.34
CA LEU A 151 4.66 -1.61 9.08
C LEU A 151 5.98 -0.81 9.13
N HIS A 152 7.10 -1.52 9.09
CA HIS A 152 8.45 -0.95 9.10
C HIS A 152 9.05 -1.08 7.71
N LEU A 153 9.49 0.04 7.16
CA LEU A 153 10.14 0.15 5.85
C LEU A 153 11.56 0.65 6.08
N ASP A 154 12.57 -0.21 5.94
CA ASP A 154 13.95 0.25 6.20
C ASP A 154 14.57 0.87 4.95
N ARG A 155 14.42 0.19 3.80
CA ARG A 155 14.94 0.66 2.52
C ARG A 155 14.09 0.15 1.36
N VAL A 156 13.12 0.97 0.96
CA VAL A 156 12.35 0.79 -0.27
C VAL A 156 12.96 1.67 -1.35
N THR A 157 13.47 1.08 -2.43
CA THR A 157 14.03 1.82 -3.57
C THR A 157 13.08 1.76 -4.75
N ILE A 158 12.58 2.91 -5.19
CA ILE A 158 11.77 3.02 -6.39
C ILE A 158 12.63 3.63 -7.49
N PHE A 159 12.74 2.94 -8.61
CA PHE A 159 13.37 3.43 -9.82
C PHE A 159 12.34 3.49 -10.94
N ARG A 160 12.24 4.65 -11.61
CA ARG A 160 11.40 4.80 -12.79
C ARG A 160 12.26 5.26 -13.96
N GLU A 161 12.23 4.52 -15.06
CA GLU A 161 13.08 4.81 -16.21
C GLU A 161 12.77 6.17 -16.84
N GLN A 162 11.49 6.51 -16.97
CA GLN A 162 10.99 7.74 -17.60
C GLN A 162 11.13 8.99 -16.72
N ALA A 163 11.35 8.82 -15.41
CA ALA A 163 11.51 9.96 -14.51
C ALA A 163 12.84 10.67 -14.77
N THR A 164 12.78 12.00 -14.92
CA THR A 164 13.97 12.82 -15.13
C THR A 164 14.42 13.48 -13.83
N GLY A 165 15.71 13.80 -13.72
CA GLY A 165 16.26 14.47 -12.54
C GLY A 165 16.57 13.56 -11.35
N PRO A 166 16.76 14.14 -10.15
CA PRO A 166 17.32 13.42 -9.00
C PRO A 166 16.36 12.39 -8.38
N LEU A 167 15.06 12.51 -8.66
CA LEU A 167 14.04 11.58 -8.17
C LEU A 167 13.85 10.37 -9.09
N ARG A 168 14.65 10.21 -10.16
CA ARG A 168 14.65 8.99 -10.97
C ARG A 168 14.83 7.72 -10.14
N ARG A 169 15.56 7.84 -9.02
CA ARG A 169 15.67 6.83 -7.97
C ARG A 169 15.34 7.48 -6.64
N VAL A 170 14.36 6.94 -5.93
CA VAL A 170 13.94 7.39 -4.60
C VAL A 170 14.12 6.26 -3.61
N THR A 171 14.76 6.55 -2.48
CA THR A 171 14.78 5.68 -1.31
C THR A 171 13.73 6.16 -0.32
N ILE A 172 12.90 5.25 0.15
CA ILE A 172 11.84 5.47 1.13
C ILE A 172 12.15 4.62 2.36
N SER A 173 12.01 5.22 3.53
CA SER A 173 12.09 4.51 4.81
C SER A 173 11.16 5.13 5.82
N GLY A 174 10.72 4.37 6.82
CA GLY A 174 9.83 4.89 7.84
C GLY A 174 8.97 3.82 8.48
N VAL A 175 8.02 4.28 9.29
CA VAL A 175 7.11 3.40 10.04
C VAL A 175 5.69 3.90 9.89
N VAL A 176 4.76 2.98 9.72
CA VAL A 176 3.32 3.20 9.83
C VAL A 176 2.80 2.32 10.96
N MET A 177 2.02 2.90 11.84
CA MET A 177 1.44 2.27 13.01
C MET A 177 -0.08 2.43 12.96
N TYR A 178 -0.77 1.37 13.33
CA TYR A 178 -2.20 1.31 13.51
C TYR A 178 -2.48 0.68 14.87
N ARG A 179 -3.03 1.46 15.81
CA ARG A 179 -3.36 0.96 17.15
C ARG A 179 -4.58 1.68 17.67
N ASP A 180 -5.51 0.92 18.26
CA ASP A 180 -6.72 1.44 18.90
C ASP A 180 -7.57 2.35 17.99
N GLY A 181 -7.56 2.09 16.68
CA GLY A 181 -8.30 2.90 15.70
C GLY A 181 -7.63 4.22 15.32
N GLU A 182 -6.37 4.42 15.72
CA GLU A 182 -5.52 5.52 15.29
C GLU A 182 -4.48 5.02 14.28
N LEU A 183 -4.27 5.79 13.22
CA LEU A 183 -3.19 5.60 12.26
C LEU A 183 -2.14 6.69 12.48
N GLY A 184 -0.88 6.32 12.67
CA GLY A 184 0.23 7.26 12.73
C GLY A 184 1.38 6.75 11.88
N GLY A 185 1.97 7.59 11.05
CA GLY A 185 3.10 7.18 10.22
C GLY A 185 4.01 8.32 9.88
N HIS A 186 5.31 8.00 9.80
CA HIS A 186 6.32 8.90 9.28
C HIS A 186 7.13 8.16 8.22
N LEU A 187 7.08 8.66 6.99
CA LEU A 187 7.84 8.15 5.86
C LEU A 187 8.82 9.23 5.41
N SER A 188 10.07 8.85 5.22
CA SER A 188 11.12 9.69 4.67
C SER A 188 11.40 9.29 3.22
N PHE A 189 11.64 10.27 2.37
CA PHE A 189 11.91 10.12 0.93
C PHE A 189 13.21 10.83 0.61
N GLN A 190 14.11 10.16 -0.10
CA GLN A 190 15.38 10.74 -0.52
C GLN A 190 15.68 10.35 -1.96
N GLY A 191 15.80 11.36 -2.83
CA GLY A 191 16.33 11.21 -4.17
C GLY A 191 17.85 11.22 -4.20
N ARG A 192 18.42 10.97 -5.37
CA ARG A 192 19.87 11.10 -5.59
C ARG A 192 20.27 12.57 -5.44
N ASP A 193 21.19 12.86 -4.52
CA ASP A 193 21.73 14.21 -4.31
C ASP A 193 20.67 15.26 -3.92
N THR A 194 19.54 14.86 -3.32
CA THR A 194 18.50 15.77 -2.80
C THR A 194 18.48 15.81 -1.28
N ALA A 195 17.82 16.84 -0.74
CA ALA A 195 17.38 16.82 0.65
C ALA A 195 16.45 15.63 0.92
N THR A 196 16.38 15.23 2.18
CA THR A 196 15.37 14.28 2.67
C THR A 196 14.04 15.01 2.86
N TYR A 197 12.95 14.35 2.50
CA TYR A 197 11.58 14.84 2.70
C TYR A 197 10.86 13.91 3.66
N GLY A 198 10.13 14.45 4.63
CA GLY A 198 9.31 13.67 5.56
C GLY A 198 7.83 13.85 5.27
N LEU A 199 7.10 12.76 5.07
CA LEU A 199 5.65 12.68 5.07
C LEU A 199 5.20 12.16 6.43
N THR A 200 4.42 12.96 7.14
CA THR A 200 3.75 12.51 8.37
C THR A 200 2.28 12.34 8.06
N VAL A 201 1.73 11.17 8.35
CA VAL A 201 0.30 10.87 8.22
C VAL A 201 -0.25 10.55 9.60
N THR A 202 -1.35 11.19 9.98
CA THR A 202 -2.01 10.95 11.27
C THR A 202 -3.51 10.92 11.06
N GLY A 203 -4.13 9.80 11.40
CA GLY A 203 -5.56 9.63 11.53
C GLY A 203 -5.88 9.34 13.00
N GLN A 204 -6.32 10.36 13.75
CA GLN A 204 -6.69 10.20 15.17
C GLN A 204 -8.02 9.44 15.34
N SER A 205 -8.83 9.40 14.29
CA SER A 205 -10.03 8.60 14.23
C SER A 205 -10.38 8.37 12.77
N ALA A 206 -11.39 7.54 12.52
CA ALA A 206 -11.98 7.38 11.20
C ALA A 206 -12.43 8.72 10.57
N SER A 207 -12.67 9.72 11.41
CA SER A 207 -13.23 11.02 11.04
C SER A 207 -12.22 12.15 10.89
N THR A 208 -11.00 12.03 11.42
CA THR A 208 -10.03 13.14 11.45
C THR A 208 -8.67 12.67 10.96
N TRP A 209 -8.25 13.24 9.84
CA TRP A 209 -7.04 12.87 9.13
C TRP A 209 -6.20 14.09 8.79
N SER A 210 -4.89 13.91 8.83
CA SER A 210 -3.95 14.88 8.29
C SER A 210 -2.73 14.21 7.69
N ALA A 211 -2.20 14.84 6.65
CA ALA A 211 -0.95 14.47 6.02
C ALA A 211 -0.12 15.72 5.79
N THR A 212 1.17 15.69 6.12
CA THR A 212 2.07 16.82 5.94
C THR A 212 3.37 16.33 5.32
N LEU A 213 3.71 16.88 4.15
CA LEU A 213 4.98 16.66 3.47
C LEU A 213 5.86 17.89 3.68
N VAL A 214 7.05 17.69 4.23
CA VAL A 214 8.01 18.76 4.51
C VAL A 214 9.42 18.35 4.11
N SER A 215 10.23 19.30 3.64
CA SER A 215 11.67 19.07 3.48
C SER A 215 12.34 19.07 4.86
N GLN A 216 13.25 18.15 5.15
CA GLN A 216 13.96 18.12 6.44
C GLN A 216 15.12 19.14 6.52
N ARG A 217 15.09 20.18 5.68
CA ARG A 217 16.05 21.29 5.73
C ARG A 217 15.71 22.22 6.90
N PRO A 218 16.71 22.90 7.51
CA PRO A 218 16.45 23.93 8.51
C PRO A 218 15.48 24.99 7.97
N GLN A 219 14.44 25.35 8.74
CA GLN A 219 13.41 26.33 8.38
C GLN A 219 12.57 26.01 7.13
N ALA A 220 12.44 24.72 6.78
CA ALA A 220 11.57 24.33 5.68
C ALA A 220 10.09 24.57 5.99
N VAL A 221 9.38 25.16 5.02
CA VAL A 221 7.93 25.31 5.03
C VAL A 221 7.29 24.01 4.50
N PRO A 222 6.10 23.60 4.98
CA PRO A 222 5.37 22.48 4.41
C PRO A 222 5.22 22.60 2.89
N ILE A 223 5.54 21.51 2.19
CA ILE A 223 5.36 21.38 0.73
C ILE A 223 3.90 21.07 0.45
N VAL A 224 3.33 20.14 1.21
CA VAL A 224 1.90 19.80 1.19
C VAL A 224 1.41 19.72 2.62
N SER A 225 0.27 20.32 2.92
CA SER A 225 -0.45 20.13 4.16
C SER A 225 -1.92 19.83 3.83
N TRP A 226 -2.37 18.65 4.17
CA TRP A 226 -3.73 18.20 4.00
C TRP A 226 -4.33 17.89 5.35
N GLN A 227 -5.54 18.39 5.59
CA GLN A 227 -6.33 18.10 6.79
C GLN A 227 -7.77 17.90 6.37
N SER A 228 -8.38 16.84 6.86
CA SER A 228 -9.79 16.54 6.64
C SER A 228 -10.41 16.13 7.96
N GLN A 229 -11.57 16.71 8.24
CA GLN A 229 -12.40 16.35 9.37
C GLN A 229 -13.81 16.05 8.87
N ALA A 230 -14.38 14.98 9.37
CA ALA A 230 -15.76 14.62 9.18
C ALA A 230 -16.44 14.54 10.54
N ARG A 231 -17.71 14.92 10.62
CA ARG A 231 -18.51 14.80 11.84
C ARG A 231 -19.90 14.31 11.50
N PRO A 232 -20.42 13.30 12.21
CA PRO A 232 -21.81 12.90 12.05
C PRO A 232 -22.74 14.00 12.57
N ASP A 233 -23.78 14.30 11.78
CA ASP A 233 -24.84 15.27 12.06
C ASP A 233 -26.20 14.63 11.71
N GLY A 234 -26.67 13.75 12.60
CA GLY A 234 -27.89 12.96 12.38
C GLY A 234 -27.75 11.98 11.22
N GLN A 235 -28.53 12.19 10.15
CA GLN A 235 -28.49 11.38 8.91
C GLN A 235 -27.48 11.91 7.88
N LYS A 236 -26.78 13.00 8.20
CA LYS A 236 -25.78 13.62 7.33
C LYS A 236 -24.41 13.55 7.99
N ILE A 237 -23.38 13.70 7.18
CA ILE A 237 -22.00 13.81 7.58
C ILE A 237 -21.52 15.17 7.11
N GLN A 238 -21.12 16.03 8.04
CA GLN A 238 -20.45 17.27 7.69
C GLN A 238 -18.98 16.95 7.46
N VAL A 239 -18.43 17.38 6.32
CA VAL A 239 -17.01 17.22 5.99
C VAL A 239 -16.42 18.58 5.74
N ASN A 240 -15.28 18.86 6.35
CA ASN A 240 -14.53 20.09 6.14
C ASN A 240 -13.05 19.78 6.07
N GLY A 241 -12.33 20.54 5.27
CA GLY A 241 -10.89 20.33 5.18
C GLY A 241 -10.14 21.45 4.49
N ARG A 242 -8.84 21.28 4.47
CA ARG A 242 -7.88 22.23 3.94
C ARG A 242 -6.76 21.48 3.25
N LEU A 243 -6.36 21.99 2.09
CA LEU A 243 -5.19 21.55 1.35
C LEU A 243 -4.36 22.78 1.03
N GLU A 244 -3.12 22.76 1.46
CA GLU A 244 -2.10 23.74 1.10
C GLU A 244 -1.00 23.05 0.32
N VAL A 245 -0.60 23.65 -0.78
CA VAL A 245 0.46 23.13 -1.65
C VAL A 245 1.39 24.26 -2.07
N ASN A 246 2.68 24.07 -1.82
CA ASN A 246 3.74 24.87 -2.43
C ASN A 246 4.11 24.24 -3.78
N VAL A 247 3.62 24.85 -4.87
CA VAL A 247 3.73 24.28 -6.23
C VAL A 247 5.19 24.10 -6.65
N ARG A 248 6.06 25.04 -6.29
CA ARG A 248 7.47 25.00 -6.64
C ARG A 248 8.19 23.82 -6.01
N GLU A 249 7.93 23.59 -4.72
CA GLU A 249 8.55 22.49 -3.97
C GLU A 249 7.89 21.13 -4.25
N LEU A 250 6.65 21.11 -4.76
CA LEU A 250 5.96 19.88 -5.19
C LEU A 250 6.37 19.41 -6.59
N ALA A 251 6.83 20.31 -7.46
CA ALA A 251 7.18 20.01 -8.86
C ALA A 251 8.07 18.75 -9.06
N PRO A 252 9.11 18.50 -8.24
CA PRO A 252 9.92 17.28 -8.37
C PRO A 252 9.11 15.99 -8.20
N PHE A 253 8.11 15.98 -7.31
CA PHE A 253 7.25 14.81 -7.07
C PHE A 253 6.25 14.60 -8.21
N ILE A 254 5.75 15.69 -8.83
CA ILE A 254 4.87 15.58 -10.01
C ILE A 254 5.63 14.96 -11.19
N ALA A 255 6.91 15.32 -11.35
CA ALA A 255 7.78 14.75 -12.38
C ALA A 255 8.00 13.23 -12.23
N LEU A 256 7.72 12.64 -11.06
CA LEU A 256 7.69 11.19 -10.88
C LEU A 256 6.47 10.54 -11.52
N LEU A 257 5.31 11.22 -11.52
CA LEU A 257 4.04 10.68 -11.97
C LEU A 257 3.82 10.93 -13.46
N VAL A 258 4.19 12.13 -13.92
CA VAL A 258 4.00 12.57 -15.30
C VAL A 258 5.34 13.08 -15.83
N PRO A 259 5.78 12.66 -17.02
CA PRO A 259 7.00 13.16 -17.65
C PRO A 259 6.78 14.60 -18.13
N ILE A 260 6.74 15.54 -17.20
CA ILE A 260 6.60 16.96 -17.48
C ILE A 260 7.99 17.58 -17.46
N GLY A 261 8.31 18.35 -18.51
CA GLY A 261 9.63 18.98 -18.68
C GLY A 261 10.00 19.96 -17.57
N PRO A 262 11.24 20.49 -17.58
CA PRO A 262 11.77 21.39 -16.55
C PRO A 262 10.99 22.72 -16.40
N GLU A 263 10.04 22.98 -17.30
CA GLU A 263 9.11 24.11 -17.31
C GLU A 263 8.30 24.23 -16.00
N LEU A 264 7.90 23.13 -15.36
CA LEU A 264 7.15 23.17 -14.09
C LEU A 264 7.95 23.75 -12.92
N GLY A 265 9.29 23.61 -12.94
CA GLY A 265 10.15 24.22 -11.91
C GLY A 265 10.14 25.74 -11.94
N LYS A 266 9.64 26.35 -13.03
CA LYS A 266 9.44 27.80 -13.17
C LYS A 266 8.09 28.26 -12.63
N VAL A 267 7.13 27.34 -12.44
CA VAL A 267 5.82 27.66 -11.87
C VAL A 267 5.99 27.83 -10.37
N THR A 268 5.69 29.04 -9.89
CA THR A 268 5.75 29.37 -8.47
C THR A 268 4.37 29.81 -8.00
N GLY A 269 4.04 29.47 -6.76
CA GLY A 269 2.74 29.79 -6.19
C GLY A 269 2.42 28.94 -4.98
N HIS A 270 1.43 29.40 -4.23
CA HIS A 270 0.82 28.69 -3.13
C HIS A 270 -0.64 28.44 -3.48
N VAL A 271 -1.04 27.18 -3.50
CA VAL A 271 -2.44 26.78 -3.69
C VAL A 271 -3.01 26.46 -2.33
N ALA A 272 -4.05 27.18 -1.93
CA ALA A 272 -4.80 26.92 -0.71
C ALA A 272 -6.25 26.64 -1.10
N VAL A 273 -6.70 25.41 -0.88
CA VAL A 273 -8.09 24.99 -1.07
C VAL A 273 -8.67 24.73 0.31
N ARG A 274 -9.87 25.25 0.54
CA ARG A 274 -10.69 24.92 1.70
C ARG A 274 -12.01 24.42 1.14
N TRP A 275 -12.46 23.30 1.66
CA TRP A 275 -13.76 22.75 1.30
C TRP A 275 -14.61 22.55 2.54
N ALA A 276 -15.91 22.69 2.38
CA ALA A 276 -16.91 22.32 3.38
C ALA A 276 -18.09 21.69 2.66
N GLY A 277 -18.69 20.65 3.25
CA GLY A 277 -19.75 19.94 2.58
C GLY A 277 -20.53 19.05 3.51
N THR A 278 -21.61 18.50 2.98
CA THR A 278 -22.42 17.48 3.64
C THR A 278 -22.55 16.27 2.74
N ALA A 279 -22.48 15.07 3.29
CA ALA A 279 -22.79 13.83 2.59
C ALA A 279 -23.92 13.08 3.32
N ALA A 280 -24.78 12.35 2.61
CA ALA A 280 -25.76 11.50 3.27
C ALA A 280 -25.04 10.28 3.91
N ALA A 281 -25.34 9.98 5.18
CA ALA A 281 -24.62 8.92 5.90
C ALA A 281 -24.92 7.51 5.35
N ASP A 282 -26.08 7.33 4.72
CA ASP A 282 -26.57 6.09 4.10
C ASP A 282 -26.21 5.98 2.62
N ALA A 283 -25.65 7.03 2.01
CA ALA A 283 -25.23 7.00 0.62
C ALA A 283 -24.00 6.10 0.44
N SER A 284 -24.05 5.28 -0.62
CA SER A 284 -22.89 4.50 -1.07
C SER A 284 -21.78 5.44 -1.53
N LEU A 285 -20.53 5.09 -1.24
CA LEU A 285 -19.37 5.86 -1.71
C LEU A 285 -19.32 5.98 -3.24
N ALA A 286 -19.82 4.97 -3.94
CA ALA A 286 -19.83 4.93 -5.41
C ALA A 286 -20.80 5.95 -6.03
N SER A 287 -21.87 6.34 -5.33
CA SER A 287 -22.89 7.29 -5.82
C SER A 287 -22.95 8.57 -4.98
N LEU A 288 -21.95 8.80 -4.13
CA LEU A 288 -21.96 9.92 -3.18
C LEU A 288 -22.13 11.27 -3.87
N GLN A 289 -21.47 11.45 -5.02
CA GLN A 289 -21.49 12.69 -5.79
C GLN A 289 -22.82 12.91 -6.53
N GLU A 290 -23.58 11.84 -6.79
CA GLU A 290 -24.88 11.89 -7.48
C GLU A 290 -26.05 12.02 -6.50
N ASP A 291 -25.85 11.75 -5.21
CA ASP A 291 -26.89 11.94 -4.19
C ASP A 291 -27.18 13.44 -4.00
N SER A 292 -28.43 13.82 -4.26
CA SER A 292 -28.95 15.19 -4.06
C SER A 292 -28.78 15.77 -2.65
N ARG A 293 -28.54 14.93 -1.65
CA ARG A 293 -28.28 15.31 -0.26
C ARG A 293 -26.78 15.53 0.01
N THR A 294 -25.92 15.21 -0.96
CA THR A 294 -24.49 15.48 -0.92
C THR A 294 -24.18 16.81 -1.58
N HIS A 295 -23.39 17.63 -0.91
CA HIS A 295 -22.99 18.95 -1.38
C HIS A 295 -21.57 19.27 -0.91
N VAL A 296 -20.77 19.92 -1.75
CA VAL A 296 -19.41 20.38 -1.43
C VAL A 296 -19.25 21.79 -1.98
N ASP A 297 -18.89 22.72 -1.09
CA ASP A 297 -18.51 24.11 -1.34
C ASP A 297 -16.98 24.28 -1.34
#